data_AF-A0A535Q389-F1
#
_entry.id   AF-A0A535Q389-F1
#
_cell.length_a   1.000
_cell.length_b   1.000
_cell.length_c   1.000
_cell.angle_alpha   90.00
_cell.angle_beta   90.00
_cell.angle_gamma   90.00
#
_symmetry.space_group_name_H-M   'P 1'
#
loop_
_entity.id
_entity.type
_entity.pdbx_description
1 polymer ?
#
loop_
_entity_poly.entity_id
_entity_poly.type
_entity_poly.pdbx_seq_one_letter_code
_entity_poly.pdbx_strand_id
1 'polypeptide(L)'
;MPRLRPSTPSRSSKPKSTRRLPSPLTSTVQRAPTSSSGNRRRLWAAIVFVFLGALALRLWGINFGLPALYRPDEDVLVGRAMGILRGVLDPHFANWPHLYFNLSAAWLALLRLPGLVSGQASGYLGVRILDALLGSVTVVVAFVFGRRAYGALAGFFAAVTTAVAFLHVRDSHFGTVDIPLTLAIIGGLYVAYRGLAMRGWRTLVLNGFLLGIATSLKYNGGLLISGIAAAEIVRARAQETGALVVVRRLAIIGVIGVATLIVTSPFLLLDPSNTGRGLGYIFYHLEEPTAPAIGWVELSRALWFGIDPALVVAGIAGVLLAAWRREPADWILLTFIGTYDHRGPPIACPRCALRLADPANRYQDACLRLAGPACGDREPRRRPVHGWTCA
;
A
#
# COMPACT_ATOMS: atom_id res chain seq x y z
N MET A 1 39.97 -97.21 -19.44
CA MET A 1 38.78 -97.38 -18.56
C MET A 1 39.19 -97.06 -17.11
N PRO A 2 38.29 -96.91 -16.11
CA PRO A 2 37.77 -95.63 -15.60
C PRO A 2 38.24 -95.36 -14.12
N ARG A 3 37.77 -94.41 -13.29
CA ARG A 3 36.47 -93.71 -13.15
C ARG A 3 36.60 -92.31 -12.50
N LEU A 4 35.69 -91.40 -12.90
CA LEU A 4 34.93 -90.41 -12.11
C LEU A 4 35.60 -89.33 -11.21
N ARG A 5 35.02 -88.11 -11.31
CA ARG A 5 35.08 -86.90 -10.45
C ARG A 5 34.40 -87.13 -9.07
N PRO A 6 34.33 -86.19 -8.08
CA PRO A 6 34.49 -84.72 -8.17
C PRO A 6 35.11 -83.92 -6.99
N SER A 7 35.40 -82.62 -7.20
CA SER A 7 34.88 -81.49 -6.37
C SER A 7 35.40 -80.11 -6.84
N THR A 8 34.53 -79.10 -6.76
CA THR A 8 34.78 -77.65 -6.83
C THR A 8 34.18 -77.03 -5.55
N PRO A 9 34.72 -75.94 -4.96
CA PRO A 9 34.66 -74.56 -5.50
C PRO A 9 36.01 -73.78 -5.39
N SER A 10 36.40 -72.89 -6.31
CA SER A 10 35.88 -71.56 -6.70
C SER A 10 36.39 -70.36 -5.87
N ARG A 11 37.02 -69.41 -6.58
CA ARG A 11 37.11 -67.95 -6.30
C ARG A 11 37.79 -67.46 -5.00
N SER A 12 38.23 -66.20 -4.89
CA SER A 12 38.88 -65.25 -5.84
C SER A 12 39.23 -63.96 -5.07
N SER A 13 40.34 -63.31 -5.40
CA SER A 13 40.58 -61.85 -5.29
C SER A 13 40.04 -61.09 -4.06
N LYS A 14 40.94 -60.72 -3.14
CA LYS A 14 40.70 -59.72 -2.09
C LYS A 14 40.23 -58.37 -2.71
N PRO A 15 39.11 -57.76 -2.25
CA PRO A 15 38.79 -56.37 -2.57
C PRO A 15 39.57 -55.40 -1.66
N LYS A 16 39.90 -54.22 -2.19
CA LYS A 16 40.61 -53.15 -1.48
C LYS A 16 39.71 -52.53 -0.39
N SER A 17 40.33 -52.14 0.72
CA SER A 17 39.69 -51.34 1.80
C SER A 17 39.18 -50.01 1.24
N THR A 18 37.85 -49.88 1.12
CA THR A 18 37.20 -48.60 0.81
C THR A 18 37.00 -47.79 2.09
N ARG A 19 37.63 -46.63 2.14
CA ARG A 19 37.51 -45.63 3.22
C ARG A 19 36.06 -45.16 3.27
N ARG A 20 35.27 -45.62 4.26
CA ARG A 20 33.88 -45.17 4.43
C ARG A 20 33.87 -43.70 4.86
N LEU A 21 33.17 -42.86 4.10
CA LEU A 21 32.77 -41.54 4.57
C LEU A 21 31.75 -41.70 5.72
N PRO A 22 31.81 -40.86 6.78
CA PRO A 22 30.76 -40.82 7.78
C PRO A 22 29.46 -40.30 7.17
N SER A 23 28.37 -41.03 7.39
CA SER A 23 27.02 -40.60 7.04
C SER A 23 26.57 -39.42 7.91
N PRO A 24 26.04 -38.33 7.34
CA PRO A 24 25.42 -37.27 8.12
C PRO A 24 24.01 -37.73 8.53
N LEU A 25 23.74 -37.86 9.84
CA LEU A 25 22.38 -37.83 10.43
C LEU A 25 22.44 -38.04 11.96
N THR A 26 22.45 -36.94 12.71
CA THR A 26 21.47 -36.62 13.78
C THR A 26 21.90 -35.31 14.44
N SER A 27 21.71 -34.19 13.73
CA SER A 27 21.56 -32.92 14.44
C SER A 27 20.28 -33.03 15.27
N THR A 28 20.43 -33.10 16.59
CA THR A 28 19.30 -33.06 17.51
C THR A 28 18.59 -31.72 17.33
N VAL A 29 17.53 -31.71 16.52
CA VAL A 29 16.63 -30.56 16.42
C VAL A 29 15.98 -30.42 17.80
N GLN A 30 16.58 -29.57 18.64
CA GLN A 30 15.98 -29.13 19.88
C GLN A 30 14.63 -28.51 19.52
N ARG A 31 13.55 -29.26 19.79
CA ARG A 31 12.20 -28.74 19.67
C ARG A 31 12.13 -27.54 20.61
N ALA A 32 11.97 -26.35 20.04
CA ALA A 32 11.74 -25.14 20.81
C ALA A 32 10.59 -25.40 21.81
N PRO A 33 10.71 -24.92 23.07
CA PRO A 33 9.77 -25.27 24.12
C PRO A 33 8.35 -24.91 23.69
N THR A 34 7.45 -25.89 23.79
CA THR A 34 6.04 -25.73 23.47
C THR A 34 5.44 -24.67 24.39
N SER A 35 5.24 -23.46 23.86
CA SER A 35 4.70 -22.35 24.64
C SER A 35 3.40 -22.77 25.31
N SER A 36 3.37 -22.78 26.65
CA SER A 36 2.22 -23.23 27.41
C SER A 36 0.94 -22.51 26.96
N SER A 37 -0.19 -23.22 26.99
CA SER A 37 -1.49 -22.67 26.58
C SER A 37 -1.84 -21.37 27.34
N GLY A 38 -1.40 -21.27 28.60
CA GLY A 38 -1.49 -20.06 29.42
C GLY A 38 -0.75 -18.85 28.84
N ASN A 39 0.50 -18.99 28.40
CA ASN A 39 1.25 -17.90 27.77
C ASN A 39 0.59 -17.42 26.47
N ARG A 40 0.00 -18.35 25.69
CA ARG A 40 -0.73 -17.98 24.46
C ARG A 40 -2.02 -17.20 24.76
N ARG A 41 -2.76 -17.56 25.81
CA ARG A 41 -3.95 -16.83 26.26
C ARG A 41 -3.60 -15.42 26.78
N ARG A 42 -2.59 -15.31 27.65
CA ARG A 42 -2.09 -14.02 28.17
C ARG A 42 -1.68 -13.05 27.06
N LEU A 43 -0.93 -13.54 26.06
CA LEU A 43 -0.52 -12.73 24.92
C LEU A 43 -1.72 -12.20 24.11
N TRP A 44 -2.73 -13.03 23.82
CA TRP A 44 -3.91 -12.56 23.10
C TRP A 44 -4.79 -11.62 23.93
N ALA A 45 -4.90 -11.84 25.25
CA ALA A 45 -5.58 -10.90 26.14
C ALA A 45 -4.90 -9.52 26.15
N ALA A 46 -3.56 -9.47 26.18
CA ALA A 46 -2.80 -8.23 26.06
C ALA A 46 -3.06 -7.52 24.71
N ILE A 47 -3.17 -8.27 23.60
CA ILE A 47 -3.48 -7.67 22.29
C ILE A 47 -4.93 -7.19 22.18
N VAL A 48 -5.89 -7.87 22.83
CA VAL A 48 -7.26 -7.35 22.96
C VAL A 48 -7.25 -6.04 23.75
N PHE A 49 -6.49 -5.95 24.85
CA PHE A 49 -6.36 -4.70 25.60
C PHE A 49 -5.72 -3.58 24.77
N VAL A 50 -4.65 -3.86 24.02
CA VAL A 50 -4.01 -2.88 23.11
C VAL A 50 -4.95 -2.45 21.99
N PHE A 51 -5.76 -3.36 21.43
CA PHE A 51 -6.79 -3.04 20.44
C PHE A 51 -7.90 -2.15 21.03
N LEU A 52 -8.39 -2.45 22.24
CA LEU A 52 -9.41 -1.64 22.89
C LEU A 52 -8.88 -0.24 23.26
N GLY A 53 -7.63 -0.13 23.71
CA GLY A 53 -6.96 1.15 23.92
C GLY A 53 -6.77 1.93 22.60
N ALA A 54 -6.35 1.26 21.52
CA ALA A 54 -6.23 1.85 20.20
C ALA A 54 -7.56 2.40 19.67
N LEU A 55 -8.66 1.68 19.90
CA LEU A 55 -10.01 2.08 19.51
C LEU A 55 -10.52 3.23 20.38
N ALA A 56 -10.32 3.16 21.70
CA ALA A 56 -10.69 4.25 22.61
C ALA A 56 -9.99 5.57 22.24
N LEU A 57 -8.69 5.52 21.92
CA LEU A 57 -7.92 6.68 21.45
C LEU A 57 -8.40 7.23 20.10
N ARG A 58 -9.05 6.43 19.26
CA ARG A 58 -9.57 6.84 17.93
C ARG A 58 -11.02 7.30 17.95
N LEU A 59 -11.78 6.89 18.96
CA LEU A 59 -13.16 7.33 19.20
C LEU A 59 -13.24 8.56 20.12
N TRP A 60 -12.19 8.85 20.90
CA TRP A 60 -12.17 9.98 21.84
C TRP A 60 -12.23 11.31 21.09
N GLY A 61 -13.38 11.99 21.18
CA GLY A 61 -13.59 13.28 20.52
C GLY A 61 -13.81 13.19 19.01
N ILE A 62 -14.10 12.01 18.46
CA ILE A 62 -14.30 11.77 17.02
C ILE A 62 -15.41 12.63 16.36
N ASN A 63 -16.31 13.19 17.17
CA ASN A 63 -17.32 14.17 16.77
C ASN A 63 -16.78 15.60 16.62
N PHE A 64 -15.48 15.86 16.78
CA PHE A 64 -14.87 17.18 16.68
C PHE A 64 -15.29 17.94 15.40
N GLY A 65 -15.54 19.23 15.56
CA GLY A 65 -15.97 20.14 14.50
C GLY A 65 -17.44 20.00 14.07
N LEU A 66 -18.08 18.83 14.22
CA LEU A 66 -19.45 18.62 13.76
C LEU A 66 -20.45 19.54 14.48
N PRO A 67 -21.47 20.08 13.79
CA PRO A 67 -21.85 19.79 12.40
C PRO A 67 -21.07 20.55 11.32
N ALA A 68 -20.13 21.42 11.68
CA ALA A 68 -19.34 22.18 10.72
C ALA A 68 -18.24 21.31 10.07
N LEU A 69 -18.06 21.48 8.77
CA LEU A 69 -17.27 20.60 7.92
C LEU A 69 -15.97 21.30 7.54
N TYR A 70 -14.88 20.92 8.21
CA TYR A 70 -13.60 21.65 8.15
C TYR A 70 -12.52 21.01 7.28
N ARG A 71 -12.72 19.77 6.80
CA ARG A 71 -11.71 19.03 6.01
C ARG A 71 -12.20 18.74 4.59
N PRO A 72 -11.55 19.30 3.54
CA PRO A 72 -11.93 19.07 2.15
C PRO A 72 -11.92 17.60 1.72
N ASP A 73 -10.94 16.80 2.17
CA ASP A 73 -10.85 15.37 1.85
C ASP A 73 -12.08 14.59 2.32
N GLU A 74 -12.57 14.89 3.52
CA GLU A 74 -13.77 14.25 4.07
C GLU A 74 -15.02 14.69 3.31
N ASP A 75 -15.12 15.93 2.83
CA ASP A 75 -16.28 16.38 2.05
C ASP A 75 -16.33 15.73 0.67
N VAL A 76 -15.19 15.57 0.00
CA VAL A 76 -15.11 14.76 -1.22
C VAL A 76 -15.57 13.32 -0.91
N LEU A 77 -14.99 12.68 0.10
CA LEU A 77 -15.18 11.25 0.35
C LEU A 77 -16.57 10.91 0.90
N VAL A 78 -16.97 11.58 1.98
CA VAL A 78 -18.29 11.37 2.62
C VAL A 78 -19.39 11.94 1.72
N GLY A 79 -19.15 13.03 1.00
CA GLY A 79 -20.07 13.58 0.01
C GLY A 79 -20.39 12.58 -1.11
N ARG A 80 -19.38 11.96 -1.74
CA ARG A 80 -19.63 10.90 -2.74
C ARG A 80 -20.29 9.67 -2.13
N ALA A 81 -19.88 9.23 -0.93
CA ALA A 81 -20.51 8.10 -0.24
C ALA A 81 -22.00 8.35 0.07
N MET A 82 -22.36 9.56 0.51
CA MET A 82 -23.75 9.98 0.73
C MET A 82 -24.54 10.12 -0.58
N GLY A 83 -23.88 10.47 -1.68
CA GLY A 83 -24.47 10.42 -3.03
C GLY A 83 -24.80 8.99 -3.47
N ILE A 84 -23.86 8.06 -3.31
CA ILE A 84 -24.07 6.63 -3.63
C ILE A 84 -25.20 6.05 -2.76
N LEU A 85 -25.24 6.38 -1.47
CA LEU A 85 -26.33 6.01 -0.54
C LEU A 85 -27.71 6.54 -0.98
N ARG A 86 -27.77 7.57 -1.83
CA ARG A 86 -28.99 8.14 -2.42
C ARG A 86 -29.27 7.64 -3.84
N GLY A 87 -28.48 6.71 -4.36
CA GLY A 87 -28.66 6.08 -5.68
C GLY A 87 -27.78 6.62 -6.81
N VAL A 88 -26.81 7.51 -6.52
CA VAL A 88 -25.85 7.96 -7.54
C VAL A 88 -24.82 6.85 -7.81
N LEU A 89 -24.88 6.24 -8.99
CA LEU A 89 -24.00 5.10 -9.33
C LEU A 89 -22.56 5.55 -9.66
N ASP A 90 -22.40 6.56 -10.51
CA ASP A 90 -21.09 7.12 -10.84
C ASP A 90 -20.71 8.21 -9.82
N PRO A 91 -19.65 8.04 -9.02
CA PRO A 91 -19.19 9.08 -8.11
C PRO A 91 -18.57 10.28 -8.82
N HIS A 92 -18.49 10.36 -10.15
CA HIS A 92 -18.02 11.51 -10.96
C HIS A 92 -16.75 12.16 -10.38
N PHE A 93 -15.78 11.33 -10.01
CA PHE A 93 -14.51 11.69 -9.41
C PHE A 93 -13.49 10.58 -9.72
N ALA A 94 -12.26 10.93 -10.10
CA ALA A 94 -11.25 9.93 -10.45
C ALA A 94 -9.82 10.28 -9.96
N ASN A 95 -9.68 11.28 -9.06
CA ASN A 95 -8.39 11.60 -8.45
C ASN A 95 -7.95 10.47 -7.48
N TRP A 96 -8.92 9.74 -6.92
CA TRP A 96 -8.76 8.44 -6.28
C TRP A 96 -9.83 7.48 -6.82
N PRO A 97 -9.61 6.14 -6.82
CA PRO A 97 -10.64 5.19 -7.23
C PRO A 97 -11.80 5.07 -6.22
N HIS A 98 -12.80 4.27 -6.58
CA HIS A 98 -14.16 4.35 -6.01
C HIS A 98 -14.43 3.36 -4.87
N LEU A 99 -13.56 2.39 -4.62
CA LEU A 99 -13.78 1.35 -3.60
C LEU A 99 -14.17 1.94 -2.26
N TYR A 100 -13.47 2.99 -1.79
CA TYR A 100 -13.76 3.52 -0.47
C TYR A 100 -15.05 4.34 -0.40
N PHE A 101 -15.47 4.99 -1.49
CA PHE A 101 -16.80 5.62 -1.56
C PHE A 101 -17.90 4.57 -1.49
N ASN A 102 -17.75 3.45 -2.24
CA ASN A 102 -18.68 2.33 -2.24
C ASN A 102 -18.76 1.63 -0.87
N LEU A 103 -17.60 1.37 -0.23
CA LEU A 103 -17.52 0.77 1.10
C LEU A 103 -18.14 1.68 2.17
N SER A 104 -17.85 2.98 2.12
CA SER A 104 -18.43 3.98 3.02
C SER A 104 -19.95 4.09 2.84
N ALA A 105 -20.45 4.09 1.59
CA ALA A 105 -21.87 4.11 1.31
C ALA A 105 -22.59 2.86 1.85
N ALA A 106 -22.01 1.67 1.68
CA ALA A 106 -22.54 0.42 2.23
C ALA A 106 -22.54 0.42 3.77
N TRP A 107 -21.47 0.92 4.40
CA TRP A 107 -21.40 1.09 5.85
C TRP A 107 -22.47 2.06 6.38
N LEU A 108 -22.64 3.21 5.73
CA LEU A 108 -23.67 4.18 6.08
C LEU A 108 -25.09 3.65 5.84
N ALA A 109 -25.31 2.80 4.84
CA ALA A 109 -26.58 2.11 4.63
C ALA A 109 -26.93 1.21 5.83
N LEU A 110 -25.97 0.44 6.36
CA LEU A 110 -26.16 -0.38 7.55
C LEU A 110 -26.49 0.46 8.79
N LEU A 111 -25.79 1.59 8.99
CA LEU A 111 -26.06 2.52 10.10
C LEU A 111 -27.37 3.30 9.94
N ARG A 112 -27.89 3.43 8.72
CA ARG A 112 -29.20 4.07 8.45
C ARG A 112 -30.38 3.20 8.89
N LEU A 113 -30.25 1.87 8.89
CA LEU A 113 -31.31 0.94 9.33
C LEU A 113 -31.78 1.20 10.78
N PRO A 114 -30.90 1.33 11.80
CA PRO A 114 -31.28 1.73 13.16
C PRO A 114 -31.46 3.26 13.33
N GLY A 115 -31.48 4.04 12.25
CA GLY A 115 -31.66 5.50 12.32
C GLY A 115 -30.44 6.31 12.78
N LEU A 116 -29.24 5.70 12.88
CA LEU A 116 -28.02 6.39 13.32
C LEU A 116 -27.45 7.36 12.26
N VAL A 117 -27.88 7.24 11.00
CA VAL A 117 -27.52 8.14 9.90
C VAL A 117 -28.79 8.77 9.32
N SER A 118 -29.00 10.05 9.61
CA SER A 118 -30.17 10.83 9.18
C SER A 118 -29.81 12.08 8.37
N GLY A 119 -28.62 12.65 8.58
CA GLY A 119 -28.11 13.83 7.88
C GLY A 119 -26.60 13.80 7.61
N GLN A 120 -26.06 14.91 7.12
CA GLN A 120 -24.65 15.01 6.71
C GLN A 120 -23.69 14.78 7.90
N ALA A 121 -23.89 15.48 9.03
CA ALA A 121 -23.04 15.33 10.22
C ALA A 121 -22.99 13.88 10.75
N SER A 122 -24.13 13.17 10.79
CA SER A 122 -24.16 11.75 11.14
C SER A 122 -23.50 10.84 10.10
N GLY A 123 -23.51 11.22 8.82
CA GLY A 123 -22.77 10.54 7.76
C GLY A 123 -21.26 10.65 7.96
N TYR A 124 -20.76 11.85 8.25
CA TYR A 124 -19.34 12.07 8.59
C TYR A 124 -18.92 11.27 9.82
N LEU A 125 -19.69 11.36 10.91
CA LEU A 125 -19.44 10.58 12.11
C LEU A 125 -19.41 9.07 11.81
N GLY A 126 -20.34 8.59 10.98
CA GLY A 126 -20.39 7.19 10.55
C GLY A 126 -19.13 6.74 9.82
N VAL A 127 -18.63 7.53 8.86
CA VAL A 127 -17.39 7.19 8.13
C VAL A 127 -16.16 7.33 9.03
N ARG A 128 -16.06 8.36 9.89
CA ARG A 128 -14.98 8.46 10.88
C ARG A 128 -14.94 7.23 11.80
N ILE A 129 -16.08 6.70 12.22
CA ILE A 129 -16.15 5.45 13.00
C ILE A 129 -15.61 4.26 12.19
N LEU A 130 -15.83 4.22 10.87
CA LEU A 130 -15.24 3.19 10.00
C LEU A 130 -13.70 3.31 9.98
N ASP A 131 -13.15 4.50 9.78
CA ASP A 131 -11.71 4.75 9.86
C ASP A 131 -11.11 4.41 11.23
N ALA A 132 -11.78 4.78 12.33
CA ALA A 132 -11.38 4.42 13.68
C ALA A 132 -11.33 2.89 13.90
N LEU A 133 -12.30 2.16 13.36
CA LEU A 133 -12.35 0.69 13.41
C LEU A 133 -11.24 0.07 12.53
N LEU A 134 -11.10 0.49 11.27
CA LEU A 134 -10.08 -0.02 10.35
C LEU A 134 -8.66 0.27 10.87
N GLY A 135 -8.43 1.48 11.39
CA GLY A 135 -7.16 1.86 12.01
C GLY A 135 -6.85 1.08 13.30
N SER A 136 -7.87 0.66 14.04
CA SER A 136 -7.72 -0.25 15.18
C SER A 136 -7.43 -1.69 14.72
N VAL A 137 -8.03 -2.16 13.62
CA VAL A 137 -7.72 -3.47 13.02
C VAL A 137 -6.27 -3.51 12.52
N THR A 138 -5.72 -2.40 12.01
CA THR A 138 -4.31 -2.29 11.60
C THR A 138 -3.34 -2.67 12.72
N VAL A 139 -3.63 -2.31 13.97
CA VAL A 139 -2.86 -2.71 15.16
C VAL A 139 -2.76 -4.25 15.30
N VAL A 140 -3.86 -4.95 15.05
CA VAL A 140 -3.92 -6.43 15.14
C VAL A 140 -3.19 -7.06 13.95
N VAL A 141 -3.29 -6.49 12.75
CA VAL A 141 -2.54 -7.00 11.58
C VAL A 141 -1.04 -6.76 11.74
N ALA A 142 -0.62 -5.60 12.25
CA ALA A 142 0.76 -5.29 12.60
C ALA A 142 1.30 -6.26 13.66
N PHE A 143 0.52 -6.55 14.72
CA PHE A 143 0.84 -7.60 15.69
C PHE A 143 1.08 -8.95 15.02
N VAL A 144 0.13 -9.41 14.21
CA VAL A 144 0.17 -10.74 13.58
C VAL A 144 1.35 -10.86 12.61
N PHE A 145 1.64 -9.82 11.84
CA PHE A 145 2.77 -9.79 10.91
C PHE A 145 4.10 -9.77 11.67
N GLY A 146 4.32 -8.78 12.54
CA GLY A 146 5.55 -8.65 13.34
C GLY A 146 5.81 -9.89 14.19
N ARG A 147 4.76 -10.49 14.79
CA ARG A 147 4.87 -11.75 15.53
C ARG A 147 5.34 -12.91 14.66
N ARG A 148 4.83 -12.99 13.42
CA ARG A 148 5.07 -14.15 12.55
C ARG A 148 6.41 -14.07 11.82
N ALA A 149 6.88 -12.85 11.54
CA ALA A 149 8.18 -12.54 10.96
C ALA A 149 9.31 -12.54 11.99
N TYR A 150 9.15 -11.81 13.10
CA TYR A 150 10.25 -11.46 14.01
C TYR A 150 10.03 -11.91 15.47
N GLY A 151 8.97 -12.68 15.73
CA GLY A 151 8.67 -13.23 17.06
C GLY A 151 7.77 -12.34 17.93
N ALA A 152 7.27 -12.90 19.03
CA ALA A 152 6.16 -12.33 19.80
C ALA A 152 6.42 -10.91 20.34
N LEU A 153 7.65 -10.61 20.76
CA LEU A 153 8.02 -9.30 21.30
C LEU A 153 7.99 -8.21 20.21
N ALA A 154 8.55 -8.48 19.04
CA ALA A 154 8.52 -7.56 17.90
C ALA A 154 7.07 -7.31 17.42
N GLY A 155 6.24 -8.36 17.38
CA GLY A 155 4.80 -8.20 17.12
C GLY A 155 4.11 -7.33 18.17
N PHE A 156 4.39 -7.54 19.46
CA PHE A 156 3.78 -6.73 20.53
C PHE A 156 4.20 -5.27 20.44
N PHE A 157 5.47 -4.96 20.20
CA PHE A 157 5.93 -3.59 19.98
C PHE A 157 5.29 -2.97 18.74
N ALA A 158 5.23 -3.68 17.60
CA ALA A 158 4.55 -3.18 16.40
C ALA A 158 3.07 -2.86 16.66
N ALA A 159 2.40 -3.64 17.53
CA ALA A 159 1.03 -3.36 17.94
C ALA A 159 0.95 -2.07 18.78
N VAL A 160 1.75 -1.98 19.84
CA VAL A 160 1.74 -0.84 20.77
C VAL A 160 2.11 0.47 20.06
N THR A 161 3.16 0.48 19.24
CA THR A 161 3.56 1.68 18.49
C THR A 161 2.49 2.10 17.50
N THR A 162 1.88 1.17 16.74
CA THR A 162 0.75 1.49 15.83
C THR A 162 -0.50 1.96 16.59
N ALA A 163 -0.72 1.47 17.81
CA ALA A 163 -1.86 1.86 18.63
C ALA A 163 -1.79 3.33 19.05
N VAL A 164 -0.60 3.84 19.41
CA VAL A 164 -0.38 5.19 19.95
C VAL A 164 0.28 6.19 18.99
N ALA A 165 0.79 5.75 17.84
CA ALA A 165 1.42 6.63 16.84
C ALA A 165 0.48 7.78 16.46
N PHE A 166 0.86 9.01 16.85
CA PHE A 166 -0.03 10.18 16.77
C PHE A 166 -0.60 10.39 15.37
N LEU A 167 0.21 10.28 14.32
CA LEU A 167 -0.18 10.39 12.91
C LEU A 167 -1.29 9.38 12.56
N HIS A 168 -1.09 8.11 12.92
CA HIS A 168 -2.06 7.06 12.63
C HIS A 168 -3.33 7.22 13.48
N VAL A 169 -3.22 7.64 14.74
CA VAL A 169 -4.37 7.92 15.62
C VAL A 169 -5.18 9.09 15.05
N ARG A 170 -4.52 10.23 14.81
CA ARG A 170 -5.08 11.47 14.26
C ARG A 170 -5.77 11.21 12.93
N ASP A 171 -5.11 10.51 12.00
CA ASP A 171 -5.68 10.26 10.69
C ASP A 171 -6.85 9.25 10.74
N SER A 172 -6.91 8.40 11.77
CA SER A 172 -8.11 7.55 12.04
C SER A 172 -9.31 8.31 12.63
N HIS A 173 -9.19 9.61 12.91
CA HIS A 173 -10.33 10.46 13.29
C HIS A 173 -11.00 11.12 12.08
N PHE A 174 -10.42 11.02 10.89
CA PHE A 174 -10.96 11.58 9.66
C PHE A 174 -11.45 10.46 8.73
N GLY A 175 -12.53 10.70 7.99
CA GLY A 175 -12.97 9.81 6.91
C GLY A 175 -12.09 9.97 5.67
N THR A 176 -10.91 9.33 5.61
CA THR A 176 -10.00 9.42 4.45
C THR A 176 -9.60 8.05 3.89
N VAL A 177 -8.94 8.03 2.74
CA VAL A 177 -8.46 6.77 2.11
C VAL A 177 -7.17 6.22 2.73
N ASP A 178 -6.49 6.97 3.62
CA ASP A 178 -5.11 6.67 4.03
C ASP A 178 -5.02 5.56 5.09
N ILE A 179 -5.99 5.51 6.01
CA ILE A 179 -6.12 4.45 7.02
C ILE A 179 -6.52 3.09 6.42
N PRO A 180 -7.58 2.97 5.59
CA PRO A 180 -7.88 1.72 4.90
C PRO A 180 -6.74 1.29 3.97
N LEU A 181 -6.04 2.23 3.33
CA LEU A 181 -4.88 1.93 2.48
C LEU A 181 -3.72 1.34 3.31
N THR A 182 -3.42 1.92 4.47
CA THR A 182 -2.39 1.42 5.39
C THR A 182 -2.70 -0.01 5.85
N LEU A 183 -3.98 -0.30 6.17
CA LEU A 183 -4.44 -1.65 6.49
C LEU A 183 -4.25 -2.62 5.31
N ALA A 184 -4.63 -2.21 4.10
CA ALA A 184 -4.50 -3.03 2.89
C ALA A 184 -3.03 -3.33 2.54
N ILE A 185 -2.13 -2.35 2.71
CA ILE A 185 -0.69 -2.50 2.51
C ILE A 185 -0.10 -3.49 3.53
N ILE A 186 -0.32 -3.28 4.83
CA ILE A 186 0.25 -4.16 5.87
C ILE A 186 -0.32 -5.59 5.75
N GLY A 187 -1.61 -5.72 5.44
CA GLY A 187 -2.25 -6.99 5.12
C GLY A 187 -1.64 -7.66 3.88
N GLY A 188 -1.40 -6.91 2.80
CA GLY A 188 -0.76 -7.37 1.57
C GLY A 188 0.66 -7.87 1.78
N LEU A 189 1.50 -7.09 2.48
CA LEU A 189 2.87 -7.49 2.83
C LEU A 189 2.90 -8.73 3.73
N TYR A 190 1.95 -8.83 4.67
CA TYR A 190 1.78 -10.03 5.49
C TYR A 190 1.38 -11.26 4.65
N VAL A 191 0.45 -11.13 3.72
CA VAL A 191 0.06 -12.24 2.82
C VAL A 191 1.21 -12.62 1.89
N ALA A 192 1.97 -11.66 1.37
CA ALA A 192 3.17 -11.91 0.57
C ALA A 192 4.21 -12.73 1.37
N TYR A 193 4.51 -12.31 2.60
CA TYR A 193 5.38 -13.05 3.52
C TYR A 193 4.84 -14.44 3.88
N ARG A 194 3.54 -14.57 4.18
CA ARG A 194 2.90 -15.89 4.39
C ARG A 194 2.96 -16.76 3.13
N GLY A 195 2.96 -16.13 1.95
CA GLY A 195 3.09 -16.73 0.63
C GLY A 195 4.37 -17.52 0.39
N LEU A 196 5.40 -17.28 1.20
CA LEU A 196 6.64 -18.07 1.22
C LEU A 196 6.40 -19.51 1.73
N ALA A 197 5.46 -19.68 2.68
CA ALA A 197 5.11 -20.97 3.27
C ALA A 197 3.81 -21.58 2.69
N MET A 198 2.95 -20.77 2.06
CA MET A 198 1.72 -21.23 1.40
C MET A 198 2.02 -21.78 -0.01
N ARG A 199 1.51 -22.98 -0.31
CA ARG A 199 1.63 -23.61 -1.63
C ARG A 199 0.36 -23.39 -2.47
N GLY A 200 0.50 -23.39 -3.79
CA GLY A 200 -0.61 -23.36 -4.75
C GLY A 200 -1.13 -21.97 -5.13
N TRP A 201 -2.37 -21.93 -5.62
CA TRP A 201 -3.01 -20.76 -6.24
C TRP A 201 -3.51 -19.70 -5.25
N ARG A 202 -3.81 -20.09 -4.00
CA ARG A 202 -4.34 -19.18 -2.96
C ARG A 202 -3.46 -17.96 -2.74
N THR A 203 -2.13 -18.13 -2.75
CA THR A 203 -1.16 -17.02 -2.64
C THR A 203 -1.30 -16.02 -3.78
N LEU A 204 -1.53 -16.49 -5.01
CA LEU A 204 -1.68 -15.62 -6.18
C LEU A 204 -2.97 -14.79 -6.08
N VAL A 205 -4.09 -15.44 -5.72
CA VAL A 205 -5.38 -14.78 -5.59
C VAL A 205 -5.39 -13.78 -4.44
N LEU A 206 -4.87 -14.13 -3.26
CA LEU A 206 -4.84 -13.20 -2.12
C LEU A 206 -3.90 -12.01 -2.34
N ASN A 207 -2.71 -12.22 -2.94
CA ASN A 207 -1.81 -11.11 -3.29
C ASN A 207 -2.41 -10.21 -4.37
N GLY A 208 -3.00 -10.78 -5.42
CA GLY A 208 -3.65 -10.02 -6.48
C GLY A 208 -4.85 -9.23 -5.97
N PHE A 209 -5.71 -9.85 -5.17
CA PHE A 209 -6.85 -9.19 -4.55
C PHE A 209 -6.40 -8.03 -3.67
N LEU A 210 -5.43 -8.23 -2.75
CA LEU A 210 -4.96 -7.14 -1.88
C LEU A 210 -4.21 -6.04 -2.63
N LEU A 211 -3.49 -6.36 -3.70
CA LEU A 211 -2.91 -5.37 -4.62
C LEU A 211 -4.00 -4.51 -5.28
N GLY A 212 -5.06 -5.13 -5.79
CA GLY A 212 -6.19 -4.42 -6.38
C GLY A 212 -6.96 -3.59 -5.38
N ILE A 213 -7.24 -4.12 -4.18
CA ILE A 213 -7.85 -3.38 -3.07
C ILE A 213 -7.00 -2.15 -2.70
N ALA A 214 -5.69 -2.32 -2.46
CA ALA A 214 -4.81 -1.20 -2.12
C ALA A 214 -4.81 -0.13 -3.24
N THR A 215 -4.66 -0.55 -4.50
CA THR A 215 -4.70 0.36 -5.66
C THR A 215 -6.05 1.08 -5.78
N SER A 216 -7.15 0.40 -5.45
CA SER A 216 -8.53 0.93 -5.52
C SER A 216 -8.91 1.81 -4.32
N LEU A 217 -8.08 1.85 -3.27
CA LEU A 217 -8.19 2.86 -2.21
C LEU A 217 -7.45 4.14 -2.62
N LYS A 218 -6.25 4.00 -3.23
CA LYS A 218 -5.44 5.10 -3.75
C LYS A 218 -4.44 4.55 -4.76
N TYR A 219 -4.18 5.24 -5.87
CA TYR A 219 -3.33 4.72 -6.96
C TYR A 219 -1.92 4.30 -6.52
N ASN A 220 -1.32 5.01 -5.55
CA ASN A 220 -0.02 4.65 -4.97
C ASN A 220 -0.04 3.35 -4.15
N GLY A 221 -1.21 2.81 -3.79
CA GLY A 221 -1.37 1.46 -3.26
C GLY A 221 -0.89 0.37 -4.22
N GLY A 222 -0.80 0.65 -5.53
CA GLY A 222 -0.16 -0.21 -6.51
C GLY A 222 1.32 -0.51 -6.21
N LEU A 223 2.02 0.35 -5.46
CA LEU A 223 3.41 0.13 -5.02
C LEU A 223 3.56 -1.13 -4.15
N LEU A 224 2.48 -1.66 -3.58
CA LEU A 224 2.47 -2.96 -2.88
C LEU A 224 3.05 -4.11 -3.73
N ILE A 225 3.04 -4.00 -5.07
CA ILE A 225 3.65 -4.97 -5.97
C ILE A 225 5.15 -5.18 -5.72
N SER A 226 5.88 -4.21 -5.15
CA SER A 226 7.33 -4.34 -4.91
C SER A 226 7.66 -5.27 -3.74
N GLY A 227 6.88 -5.24 -2.67
CA GLY A 227 6.95 -6.20 -1.56
C GLY A 227 6.51 -7.59 -2.01
N ILE A 228 5.47 -7.68 -2.85
CA ILE A 228 5.03 -8.94 -3.46
C ILE A 228 6.12 -9.51 -4.38
N ALA A 229 6.75 -8.69 -5.22
CA ALA A 229 7.85 -9.09 -6.10
C ALA A 229 9.05 -9.62 -5.32
N ALA A 230 9.44 -8.97 -4.22
CA ALA A 230 10.46 -9.49 -3.31
C ALA A 230 10.09 -10.88 -2.76
N ALA A 231 8.85 -11.08 -2.30
CA ALA A 231 8.40 -12.39 -1.81
C ALA A 231 8.46 -13.47 -2.91
N GLU A 232 8.02 -13.15 -4.12
CA GLU A 232 8.04 -14.07 -5.27
C GLU A 232 9.48 -14.41 -5.70
N ILE A 233 10.42 -13.45 -5.66
CA ILE A 233 11.86 -13.64 -5.93
C ILE A 233 12.52 -14.49 -4.84
N VAL A 234 12.28 -14.18 -3.55
CA VAL A 234 12.85 -14.93 -2.42
C VAL A 234 12.38 -16.38 -2.45
N ARG A 235 11.10 -16.62 -2.69
CA ARG A 235 10.58 -17.99 -2.86
C ARG A 235 11.19 -18.67 -4.08
N ALA A 236 11.35 -17.97 -5.20
CA ALA A 236 11.93 -18.55 -6.41
C ALA A 236 13.40 -18.98 -6.21
N ARG A 237 14.20 -18.18 -5.48
CA ARG A 237 15.54 -18.57 -5.06
C ARG A 237 15.53 -19.80 -4.15
N ALA A 238 14.63 -19.84 -3.16
CA ALA A 238 14.48 -20.98 -2.24
C ALA A 238 13.91 -22.26 -2.89
N GLN A 239 13.37 -22.17 -4.10
CA GLN A 239 12.84 -23.29 -4.89
C GLN A 239 13.65 -23.56 -6.16
N GLU A 240 14.78 -22.87 -6.34
CA GLU A 240 15.66 -22.94 -7.53
C GLU A 240 14.91 -22.76 -8.88
N THR A 241 13.80 -22.00 -8.87
CA THR A 241 12.99 -21.76 -10.07
C THR A 241 13.49 -20.54 -10.85
N GLY A 242 13.61 -20.66 -12.17
CA GLY A 242 14.04 -19.58 -13.06
C GLY A 242 13.10 -18.37 -13.10
N ALA A 243 13.63 -17.22 -13.54
CA ALA A 243 12.97 -15.92 -13.55
C ALA A 243 11.60 -15.90 -14.26
N LEU A 244 11.42 -16.72 -15.31
CA LEU A 244 10.13 -16.86 -16.01
C LEU A 244 8.99 -17.29 -15.08
N VAL A 245 9.25 -18.09 -14.04
CA VAL A 245 8.25 -18.50 -13.05
C VAL A 245 7.82 -17.31 -12.18
N VAL A 246 8.77 -16.43 -11.82
CA VAL A 246 8.49 -15.18 -11.09
C VAL A 246 7.64 -14.25 -11.95
N VAL A 247 8.07 -13.99 -13.19
CA VAL A 247 7.36 -13.10 -14.13
C VAL A 247 5.94 -13.60 -14.38
N ARG A 248 5.74 -14.90 -14.67
CA ARG A 248 4.40 -15.47 -14.86
C ARG A 248 3.50 -15.31 -13.63
N ARG A 249 4.06 -15.49 -12.42
CA ARG A 249 3.28 -15.36 -11.18
C ARG A 249 2.94 -13.91 -10.85
N LEU A 250 3.86 -12.98 -11.09
CA LEU A 250 3.59 -11.54 -10.98
C LEU A 250 2.58 -11.06 -12.02
N ALA A 251 2.62 -11.59 -13.26
CA ALA A 251 1.60 -11.31 -14.27
C ALA A 251 0.21 -11.79 -13.81
N ILE A 252 0.08 -13.01 -13.26
CA ILE A 252 -1.20 -13.50 -12.71
C ILE A 252 -1.68 -12.62 -11.54
N ILE A 253 -0.79 -12.26 -10.62
CA ILE A 253 -1.11 -11.34 -9.50
C ILE A 253 -1.57 -9.99 -10.03
N GLY A 254 -0.87 -9.43 -11.03
CA GLY A 254 -1.21 -8.16 -11.67
C GLY A 254 -2.57 -8.20 -12.37
N VAL A 255 -2.87 -9.25 -13.14
CA VAL A 255 -4.18 -9.45 -13.77
C VAL A 255 -5.31 -9.51 -12.73
N ILE A 256 -5.11 -10.23 -11.63
CA ILE A 256 -6.09 -10.31 -10.54
C ILE A 256 -6.24 -8.96 -9.82
N GLY A 257 -5.15 -8.20 -9.66
CA GLY A 257 -5.17 -6.85 -9.11
C GLY A 257 -5.92 -5.85 -9.98
N VAL A 258 -5.66 -5.85 -11.29
CA VAL A 258 -6.38 -5.04 -12.28
C VAL A 258 -7.86 -5.43 -12.33
N ALA A 259 -8.19 -6.73 -12.34
CA ALA A 259 -9.58 -7.19 -12.28
C ALA A 259 -10.28 -6.73 -10.99
N THR A 260 -9.60 -6.78 -9.84
CA THR A 260 -10.14 -6.31 -8.56
C THR A 260 -10.34 -4.79 -8.55
N LEU A 261 -9.41 -4.01 -9.12
CA LEU A 261 -9.55 -2.57 -9.31
C LEU A 261 -10.78 -2.24 -10.17
N ILE A 262 -10.94 -2.93 -11.32
CA ILE A 262 -12.07 -2.72 -12.24
C ILE A 262 -13.41 -3.07 -11.56
N VAL A 263 -13.49 -4.21 -10.86
CA VAL A 263 -14.72 -4.64 -10.17
C VAL A 263 -15.12 -3.67 -9.04
N THR A 264 -14.14 -3.07 -8.36
CA THR A 264 -14.39 -2.15 -7.23
C THR A 264 -14.51 -0.68 -7.62
N SER A 265 -14.03 -0.33 -8.82
CA SER A 265 -14.05 1.02 -9.41
C SER A 265 -14.40 0.98 -10.91
N PRO A 266 -15.59 0.49 -11.29
CA PRO A 266 -15.94 0.24 -12.69
C PRO A 266 -15.99 1.52 -13.54
N PHE A 267 -16.31 2.67 -12.94
CA PHE A 267 -16.35 3.95 -13.63
C PHE A 267 -14.98 4.46 -14.07
N LEU A 268 -13.87 3.86 -13.61
CA LEU A 268 -12.54 4.09 -14.20
C LEU A 268 -12.44 3.59 -15.66
N LEU A 269 -13.28 2.62 -16.06
CA LEU A 269 -13.40 2.17 -17.45
C LEU A 269 -14.66 2.72 -18.13
N LEU A 270 -15.77 2.87 -17.40
CA LEU A 270 -17.04 3.31 -17.99
C LEU A 270 -17.09 4.83 -18.29
N ASP A 271 -16.36 5.66 -17.52
CA ASP A 271 -16.11 7.06 -17.88
C ASP A 271 -14.59 7.33 -18.03
N PRO A 272 -14.02 7.03 -19.21
CA PRO A 272 -12.62 7.34 -19.49
C PRO A 272 -12.35 8.85 -19.56
N SER A 273 -13.37 9.69 -19.77
CA SER A 273 -13.23 11.15 -19.86
C SER A 273 -12.99 11.78 -18.49
N ASN A 274 -13.71 11.32 -17.47
CA ASN A 274 -13.52 11.72 -16.08
C ASN A 274 -12.23 11.11 -15.53
N THR A 275 -11.93 9.86 -15.90
CA THR A 275 -10.69 9.17 -15.51
C THR A 275 -9.44 9.88 -16.04
N GLY A 276 -9.43 10.25 -17.33
CA GLY A 276 -8.33 11.03 -17.92
C GLY A 276 -8.16 12.40 -17.27
N ARG A 277 -9.27 13.10 -16.97
CA ARG A 277 -9.24 14.39 -16.25
C ARG A 277 -8.72 14.25 -14.81
N GLY A 278 -9.17 13.24 -14.07
CA GLY A 278 -8.74 13.00 -12.69
C GLY A 278 -7.26 12.63 -12.59
N LEU A 279 -6.77 11.74 -13.45
CA LEU A 279 -5.34 11.42 -13.53
C LEU A 279 -4.52 12.63 -13.98
N GLY A 280 -4.97 13.38 -15.00
CA GLY A 280 -4.31 14.61 -15.45
C GLY A 280 -4.21 15.67 -14.36
N TYR A 281 -5.26 15.85 -13.55
CA TYR A 281 -5.25 16.74 -12.40
C TYR A 281 -4.22 16.33 -11.35
N ILE A 282 -4.05 15.03 -11.06
CA ILE A 282 -3.00 14.54 -10.15
C ILE A 282 -1.62 14.96 -10.67
N PHE A 283 -1.29 14.66 -11.93
CA PHE A 283 0.03 15.01 -12.48
C PHE A 283 0.26 16.53 -12.50
N TYR A 284 -0.73 17.31 -12.93
CA TYR A 284 -0.66 18.77 -12.91
C TYR A 284 -0.40 19.32 -11.50
N HIS A 285 -1.18 18.87 -10.50
CA HIS A 285 -1.04 19.33 -9.11
C HIS A 285 0.27 18.86 -8.46
N LEU A 286 0.86 17.74 -8.91
CA LEU A 286 2.19 17.30 -8.49
C LEU A 286 3.34 18.11 -9.11
N GLU A 287 3.09 18.80 -10.23
CA GLU A 287 4.04 19.67 -10.92
C GLU A 287 3.97 21.14 -10.45
N GLU A 288 2.94 21.53 -9.71
CA GLU A 288 2.78 22.89 -9.18
C GLU A 288 3.91 23.25 -8.18
N PRO A 289 4.58 24.41 -8.30
CA PRO A 289 5.61 24.85 -7.34
C PRO A 289 5.10 25.04 -5.90
N THR A 290 3.78 25.16 -5.73
CA THR A 290 3.07 25.25 -4.44
C THR A 290 2.68 23.90 -3.86
N ALA A 291 2.87 22.81 -4.61
CA ALA A 291 2.62 21.47 -4.10
C ALA A 291 3.57 21.14 -2.94
N PRO A 292 3.11 20.46 -1.88
CA PRO A 292 4.01 19.95 -0.84
C PRO A 292 5.08 19.06 -1.47
N ALA A 293 6.36 19.36 -1.25
CA ALA A 293 7.45 18.61 -1.87
C ALA A 293 7.38 17.13 -1.48
N ILE A 294 7.37 16.25 -2.48
CA ILE A 294 7.30 14.80 -2.27
C ILE A 294 8.70 14.21 -2.29
N GLY A 295 9.03 13.44 -1.25
CA GLY A 295 10.30 12.73 -1.13
C GLY A 295 10.71 12.54 0.34
N TRP A 296 11.87 11.91 0.54
CA TRP A 296 12.36 11.55 1.88
C TRP A 296 12.53 12.71 2.85
N VAL A 297 12.76 13.94 2.40
CA VAL A 297 12.95 15.10 3.29
C VAL A 297 11.63 15.47 3.99
N GLU A 298 10.56 15.73 3.23
CA GLU A 298 9.26 16.04 3.83
C GLU A 298 8.62 14.81 4.48
N LEU A 299 8.83 13.61 3.93
CA LEU A 299 8.42 12.37 4.60
C LEU A 299 9.12 12.22 5.97
N SER A 300 10.43 12.49 6.06
CA SER A 300 11.14 12.42 7.35
C SER A 300 10.62 13.47 8.34
N ARG A 301 10.33 14.70 7.89
CA ARG A 301 9.70 15.73 8.74
C ARG A 301 8.30 15.31 9.21
N ALA A 302 7.46 14.82 8.31
CA ALA A 302 6.12 14.35 8.61
C ALA A 302 6.13 13.16 9.59
N LEU A 303 7.08 12.23 9.44
CA LEU A 303 7.26 11.11 10.36
C LEU A 303 7.80 11.58 11.73
N TRP A 304 8.76 12.51 11.75
CA TRP A 304 9.38 13.03 12.97
C TRP A 304 8.37 13.70 13.91
N PHE A 305 7.52 14.58 13.37
CA PHE A 305 6.45 15.22 14.14
C PHE A 305 5.16 14.36 14.23
N GLY A 306 4.99 13.39 13.33
CA GLY A 306 3.80 12.58 13.24
C GLY A 306 3.81 11.34 14.12
N ILE A 307 4.92 10.59 14.19
CA ILE A 307 4.96 9.28 14.88
C ILE A 307 5.64 9.36 16.25
N ASP A 308 6.43 10.42 16.50
CA ASP A 308 7.40 10.63 17.58
C ASP A 308 8.86 10.34 17.15
N PRO A 309 9.84 11.23 17.46
CA PRO A 309 11.25 11.06 17.11
C PRO A 309 11.88 9.75 17.58
N ALA A 310 11.53 9.26 18.78
CA ALA A 310 12.09 8.01 19.30
C ALA A 310 11.59 6.80 18.47
N LEU A 311 10.33 6.83 18.03
CA LEU A 311 9.78 5.80 17.14
C LEU A 311 10.36 5.89 15.72
N VAL A 312 10.66 7.10 15.22
CA VAL A 312 11.38 7.26 13.94
C VAL A 312 12.80 6.70 14.03
N VAL A 313 13.56 7.02 15.08
CA VAL A 313 14.91 6.47 15.29
C VAL A 313 14.88 4.94 15.45
N ALA A 314 13.91 4.40 16.20
CA ALA A 314 13.71 2.96 16.31
C ALA A 314 13.33 2.30 14.97
N GLY A 315 12.52 2.97 14.15
CA GLY A 315 12.18 2.55 12.80
C GLY A 315 13.39 2.50 11.87
N ILE A 316 14.22 3.55 11.87
CA ILE A 316 15.47 3.61 11.11
C ILE A 316 16.44 2.51 11.56
N ALA A 317 16.62 2.32 12.87
CA ALA A 317 17.43 1.23 13.42
C ALA A 317 16.91 -0.15 12.99
N GLY A 318 15.58 -0.33 12.94
CA GLY A 318 14.93 -1.53 12.41
C GLY A 318 15.20 -1.76 10.92
N VAL A 319 15.15 -0.70 10.10
CA VAL A 319 15.47 -0.76 8.65
C VAL A 319 16.94 -1.12 8.42
N LEU A 320 17.87 -0.51 9.18
CA LEU A 320 19.30 -0.83 9.11
C LEU A 320 19.58 -2.27 9.55
N LEU A 321 18.92 -2.73 10.62
CA LEU A 321 19.02 -4.10 11.11
C LEU A 321 18.47 -5.11 10.09
N ALA A 322 17.35 -4.80 9.43
CA ALA A 322 16.79 -5.61 8.36
C ALA A 322 17.72 -5.67 7.14
N ALA A 323 18.36 -4.56 6.76
CA ALA A 323 19.33 -4.50 5.66
C ALA A 323 20.62 -5.28 5.94
N TRP A 324 20.94 -5.49 7.23
CA TRP A 324 22.05 -6.33 7.68
C TRP A 324 21.65 -7.82 7.78
N ARG A 325 20.51 -8.15 8.38
CA ARG A 325 20.01 -9.52 8.56
C ARG A 325 19.58 -10.20 7.25
N ARG A 326 18.89 -9.47 6.38
CA ARG A 326 18.47 -9.90 5.03
C ARG A 326 17.60 -11.17 5.04
N GLU A 327 16.80 -11.35 6.08
CA GLU A 327 15.82 -12.43 6.18
C GLU A 327 14.70 -12.26 5.11
N PRO A 328 13.92 -13.32 4.82
CA PRO A 328 12.83 -13.23 3.84
C PRO A 328 11.79 -12.14 4.12
N ALA A 329 11.55 -11.79 5.39
CA ALA A 329 10.67 -10.68 5.77
C ALA A 329 11.33 -9.31 5.51
N ASP A 330 12.63 -9.20 5.78
CA ASP A 330 13.40 -7.96 5.59
C ASP A 330 13.35 -7.52 4.13
N TRP A 331 13.60 -8.42 3.18
CA TRP A 331 13.52 -8.09 1.74
C TRP A 331 12.15 -7.56 1.32
N ILE A 332 11.06 -8.11 1.86
CA ILE A 332 9.68 -7.71 1.52
C ILE A 332 9.38 -6.30 2.05
N LEU A 333 9.85 -5.97 3.27
CA LEU A 333 9.67 -4.65 3.85
C LEU A 333 10.58 -3.61 3.18
N LEU A 334 11.85 -3.96 2.95
CA LEU A 334 12.85 -3.05 2.38
C LEU A 334 12.54 -2.66 0.93
N THR A 335 12.04 -3.58 0.08
CA THR A 335 11.64 -3.19 -1.28
C THR A 335 10.39 -2.31 -1.28
N PHE A 336 9.44 -2.55 -0.38
CA PHE A 336 8.25 -1.70 -0.25
C PHE A 336 8.61 -0.28 0.22
N ILE A 337 9.41 -0.17 1.29
CA ILE A 337 9.93 1.11 1.79
C ILE A 337 10.75 1.82 0.70
N GLY A 338 11.63 1.07 0.01
CA GLY A 338 12.45 1.59 -1.08
C GLY A 338 11.64 2.10 -2.28
N THR A 339 10.45 1.55 -2.58
CA THR A 339 9.62 2.07 -3.68
C THR A 339 8.95 3.41 -3.42
N TYR A 340 9.01 3.94 -2.19
CA TYR A 340 8.67 5.35 -1.94
C TYR A 340 9.81 6.33 -2.29
N ASP A 341 11.01 5.83 -2.66
CA ASP A 341 12.12 6.64 -3.19
C ASP A 341 11.91 7.07 -4.65
N HIS A 342 10.76 7.65 -4.97
CA HIS A 342 10.66 8.43 -6.20
C HIS A 342 11.09 9.87 -5.91
N ARG A 343 12.36 10.15 -6.22
CA ARG A 343 12.79 11.51 -6.55
C ARG A 343 11.82 12.03 -7.62
N GLY A 344 11.16 13.16 -7.39
CA GLY A 344 10.42 13.84 -8.45
C GLY A 344 11.33 14.08 -9.65
N PRO A 345 10.81 14.10 -10.88
CA PRO A 345 11.63 14.44 -12.04
C PRO A 345 12.30 15.81 -11.81
N PRO A 346 13.56 16.02 -12.24
CA PRO A 346 14.17 17.34 -12.18
C PRO A 346 13.29 18.29 -13.01
N ILE A 347 12.96 19.44 -12.41
CA ILE A 347 11.99 20.42 -12.92
C ILE A 347 12.32 20.77 -14.38
N ALA A 348 11.60 20.14 -15.32
CA ALA A 348 11.76 20.38 -16.73
C ALA A 348 10.91 21.59 -17.13
N CYS A 349 11.52 22.57 -17.79
CA CYS A 349 10.92 23.86 -18.06
C CYS A 349 9.53 23.74 -18.74
N PRO A 350 8.45 24.41 -18.23
CA PRO A 350 7.08 24.25 -18.73
C PRO A 350 6.86 24.51 -20.23
N ARG A 351 7.80 25.22 -20.88
CA ARG A 351 7.74 25.53 -22.32
C ARG A 351 7.92 24.33 -23.25
N CYS A 352 8.41 23.18 -22.77
CA CYS A 352 8.60 21.99 -23.62
C CYS A 352 7.38 21.07 -23.69
N ALA A 353 6.62 20.90 -22.60
CA ALA A 353 5.50 19.95 -22.56
C ALA A 353 4.30 20.42 -23.43
N LEU A 354 3.99 21.71 -23.42
CA LEU A 354 2.85 22.29 -24.14
C LEU A 354 2.95 22.21 -25.69
N ARG A 355 4.12 21.88 -26.26
CA ARG A 355 4.28 21.73 -27.72
C ARG A 355 3.83 20.36 -28.28
N LEU A 356 3.54 19.38 -27.44
CA LEU A 356 3.23 18.00 -27.87
C LEU A 356 1.76 17.61 -27.72
N ALA A 357 0.91 18.48 -27.15
CA ALA A 357 -0.45 18.15 -26.74
C ALA A 357 -1.57 18.95 -27.43
N ASP A 358 -1.25 19.76 -28.46
CA ASP A 358 -2.25 20.60 -29.14
C ASP A 358 -2.52 20.14 -30.60
N PRO A 359 -3.70 19.54 -30.89
CA PRO A 359 -4.14 19.22 -32.25
C PRO A 359 -4.63 20.43 -33.06
N ALA A 360 -4.92 21.58 -32.42
CA ALA A 360 -5.53 22.74 -33.08
C ALA A 360 -4.56 23.52 -33.98
N ASN A 361 -3.25 23.33 -33.79
CA ASN A 361 -2.22 24.17 -34.42
C ASN A 361 -1.92 23.84 -35.91
N ARG A 362 -2.80 23.12 -36.61
CA ARG A 362 -2.69 22.91 -38.08
C ARG A 362 -3.28 24.06 -38.92
N TYR A 363 -3.98 25.01 -38.30
CA TYR A 363 -4.65 26.11 -39.03
C TYR A 363 -3.93 27.47 -38.96
N GLN A 364 -2.89 27.64 -38.14
CA GLN A 364 -2.15 28.91 -38.03
C GLN A 364 -0.95 29.05 -39.00
N ASP A 365 -0.47 27.94 -39.58
CA ASP A 365 0.63 27.95 -40.57
C ASP A 365 0.29 28.64 -41.91
N ALA A 366 -0.98 29.00 -42.14
CA ALA A 366 -1.42 29.69 -43.35
C ALA A 366 -1.23 31.22 -43.31
N CYS A 367 -1.15 31.85 -42.12
CA CYS A 367 -1.11 33.32 -41.99
C CYS A 367 0.31 33.91 -41.86
N LEU A 368 1.33 33.11 -41.58
CA LEU A 368 2.70 33.58 -41.29
C LEU A 368 3.64 33.65 -42.51
N ARG A 369 3.11 33.61 -43.74
CA ARG A 369 3.88 33.76 -45.00
C ARG A 369 3.71 35.10 -45.72
N LEU A 370 3.06 36.10 -45.12
CA LEU A 370 2.75 37.38 -45.78
C LEU A 370 3.15 38.66 -45.00
N ALA A 371 4.04 38.58 -44.01
CA ALA A 371 4.60 39.77 -43.36
C ALA A 371 6.13 39.65 -43.22
N GLY A 372 6.85 40.48 -43.98
CA GLY A 372 8.30 40.67 -43.84
C GLY A 372 8.67 41.60 -42.68
N PRO A 373 9.97 41.77 -42.37
CA PRO A 373 10.42 42.52 -41.20
C PRO A 373 10.45 44.04 -41.45
N ALA A 374 9.85 44.82 -40.54
CA ALA A 374 10.01 46.27 -40.51
C ALA A 374 10.02 46.80 -39.06
N CYS A 375 10.97 47.71 -38.82
CA CYS A 375 11.33 48.37 -37.57
C CYS A 375 10.19 49.15 -36.87
N GLY A 376 10.43 49.51 -35.59
CA GLY A 376 10.06 50.86 -35.13
C GLY A 376 9.76 51.01 -33.64
N ASP A 377 10.60 51.78 -32.93
CA ASP A 377 10.31 52.27 -31.58
C ASP A 377 9.05 53.15 -31.53
N ARG A 378 8.31 53.11 -30.40
CA ARG A 378 7.67 54.28 -29.75
C ARG A 378 6.93 53.92 -28.45
N GLU A 379 7.48 54.38 -27.33
CA GLU A 379 6.68 54.89 -26.20
C GLU A 379 6.30 56.37 -26.47
N PRO A 380 5.53 57.08 -25.62
CA PRO A 380 4.66 56.66 -24.51
C PRO A 380 3.24 57.31 -24.56
N ARG A 381 2.37 57.03 -23.58
CA ARG A 381 1.51 58.05 -22.92
C ARG A 381 0.81 57.58 -21.64
N ARG A 382 0.77 58.47 -20.64
CA ARG A 382 0.09 58.31 -19.34
C ARG A 382 -1.37 58.78 -19.41
N ARG A 383 -2.30 58.16 -18.65
CA ARG A 383 -2.96 58.75 -17.45
C ARG A 383 -4.03 57.79 -16.82
N PRO A 384 -4.45 58.01 -15.56
CA PRO A 384 -5.19 57.04 -14.73
C PRO A 384 -6.69 57.38 -14.59
N VAL A 385 -7.47 56.56 -13.85
CA VAL A 385 -8.49 56.99 -12.84
C VAL A 385 -9.04 55.80 -12.01
N HIS A 386 -9.52 56.13 -10.81
CA HIS A 386 -10.01 55.33 -9.67
C HIS A 386 -11.18 54.35 -9.90
N GLY A 387 -11.40 53.45 -8.91
CA GLY A 387 -12.70 52.82 -8.61
C GLY A 387 -12.66 51.70 -7.57
N TRP A 388 -12.80 52.01 -6.27
CA TRP A 388 -13.13 51.02 -5.23
C TRP A 388 -14.65 50.83 -5.14
N THR A 389 -15.14 49.61 -4.84
CA THR A 389 -15.92 49.27 -3.61
C THR A 389 -16.41 47.82 -3.61
N CYS A 390 -16.53 47.23 -2.42
CA CYS A 390 -17.18 45.94 -2.17
C CYS A 390 -18.72 46.04 -2.22
N ALA A 391 -19.35 44.87 -2.42
CA ALA A 391 -20.67 44.52 -1.90
C ALA A 391 -20.65 43.02 -1.53
#